data_AF-A0A7K8ZIE7-F1
#
_entry.id   AF-A0A7K8ZIE7-F1
#
_cell.length_a   1.000
_cell.length_b   1.000
_cell.length_c   1.000
_cell.angle_alpha   90.00
_cell.angle_beta   90.00
_cell.angle_gamma   90.00
#
_symmetry.space_group_name_H-M   'P 1'
#
loop_
_entity.id
_entity.type
_entity.pdbx_description
1 polymer ?
#
loop_
_entity_poly.entity_id
_entity_poly.type
_entity_poly.pdbx_seq_one_letter_code
_entity_poly.pdbx_strand_id
1 'polypeptide(L)'
;MSSEPAPSASQQSPASPPSPGSLHLPESRRVRDRSPSPMRYLIPSPLPTRRTRTFSATVRASEGPIYKGVCKCFCRSKGHGFITPADGGPDIFVHISDIEGEYVPVAGDEVTYKMCTIPPKNEKLQAVEVVITHLAPGTKHETWSGHVVS
;
A
#
# COMPACT_ATOMS: atom_id res chain seq x y z
N MET A 1 28.62 49.62 -49.12
CA MET A 1 28.25 48.53 -50.06
C MET A 1 29.56 47.85 -50.41
N SER A 2 29.89 46.62 -50.02
CA SER A 2 29.04 45.44 -49.85
C SER A 2 29.69 44.48 -48.85
N SER A 3 28.84 43.77 -48.11
CA SER A 3 29.17 42.79 -47.09
C SER A 3 29.69 41.47 -47.68
N GLU A 4 30.66 40.85 -47.00
CA GLU A 4 31.18 39.51 -47.29
C GLU A 4 30.32 38.44 -46.58
N PRO A 5 30.00 37.28 -47.19
CA PRO A 5 29.26 36.21 -46.51
C PRO A 5 30.19 35.20 -45.83
N ALA A 6 29.89 34.86 -44.58
CA ALA A 6 30.53 33.79 -43.80
C ALA A 6 30.02 32.38 -44.22
N PRO A 7 30.82 31.32 -44.06
CA PRO A 7 30.43 29.96 -44.46
C PRO A 7 29.47 29.28 -43.48
N SER A 8 28.54 28.50 -44.04
CA SER A 8 27.57 27.67 -43.33
C SER A 8 28.27 26.44 -42.74
N ALA A 9 28.28 26.32 -41.40
CA ALA A 9 28.80 25.14 -40.70
C ALA A 9 27.64 24.18 -40.36
N SER A 10 27.57 23.07 -41.08
CA SER A 10 26.67 21.95 -40.79
C SER A 10 27.07 21.26 -39.47
N GLN A 11 26.23 21.34 -38.45
CA GLN A 11 26.43 20.63 -37.18
C GLN A 11 26.11 19.14 -37.36
N GLN A 12 27.11 18.27 -37.31
CA GLN A 12 26.94 16.81 -37.19
C GLN A 12 26.77 16.43 -35.71
N SER A 13 25.70 15.70 -35.41
CA SER A 13 25.43 15.11 -34.09
C SER A 13 26.46 14.02 -33.73
N PRO A 14 26.90 13.89 -32.46
CA PRO A 14 27.79 12.81 -32.06
C PRO A 14 27.02 11.48 -31.92
N ALA A 15 27.61 10.39 -32.43
CA ALA A 15 27.07 9.04 -32.36
C ALA A 15 27.32 8.39 -30.99
N SER A 16 26.37 7.57 -30.52
CA SER A 16 26.43 6.82 -29.26
C SER A 16 27.52 5.72 -29.26
N PRO A 17 28.14 5.41 -28.11
CA PRO A 17 29.13 4.35 -28.02
C PRO A 17 28.50 2.95 -28.04
N PRO A 18 29.21 1.90 -28.51
CA PRO A 18 28.71 0.53 -28.53
C PRO A 18 28.71 -0.13 -27.15
N SER A 19 27.70 -0.95 -26.89
CA SER A 19 27.54 -1.74 -25.67
C SER A 19 28.62 -2.83 -25.53
N PRO A 20 29.26 -3.00 -24.36
CA PRO A 20 30.15 -4.12 -24.14
C PRO A 20 29.35 -5.41 -23.93
N GLY A 21 29.64 -6.43 -24.74
CA GLY A 21 29.05 -7.75 -24.64
C GLY A 21 29.58 -8.56 -23.45
N SER A 22 28.64 -9.22 -22.79
CA SER A 22 28.71 -10.48 -22.01
C SER A 22 29.62 -10.55 -20.78
N LEU A 23 28.99 -10.58 -19.59
CA LEU A 23 29.51 -11.29 -18.42
C LEU A 23 28.48 -12.34 -18.00
N HIS A 24 28.81 -13.60 -18.28
CA HIS A 24 28.08 -14.78 -17.83
C HIS A 24 28.30 -14.96 -16.32
N LEU A 25 27.28 -14.67 -15.51
CA LEU A 25 27.32 -14.88 -14.06
C LEU A 25 26.89 -16.33 -13.74
N PRO A 26 27.70 -17.14 -13.04
CA PRO A 26 27.24 -18.40 -12.51
C PRO A 26 26.57 -18.11 -11.16
N GLU A 27 25.26 -18.06 -11.11
CA GLU A 27 24.56 -18.07 -9.82
C GLU A 27 23.54 -19.19 -9.81
N SER A 28 23.98 -20.31 -9.22
CA SER A 28 23.10 -21.24 -8.52
C SER A 28 22.44 -20.50 -7.35
N ARG A 29 21.60 -19.51 -7.64
CA ARG A 29 20.61 -19.03 -6.69
C ARG A 29 19.46 -19.99 -6.79
N ARG A 30 19.41 -20.92 -5.83
CA ARG A 30 18.17 -21.60 -5.47
C ARG A 30 17.11 -20.51 -5.37
N VAL A 31 16.26 -20.41 -6.40
CA VAL A 31 15.03 -19.62 -6.36
C VAL A 31 14.26 -20.25 -5.21
N ARG A 32 14.40 -19.67 -4.02
CA ARG A 32 13.50 -19.97 -2.92
C ARG A 32 12.15 -19.63 -3.51
N ASP A 33 11.37 -20.66 -3.80
CA ASP A 33 9.98 -20.58 -4.20
C ASP A 33 9.28 -19.71 -3.14
N ARG A 34 9.29 -18.40 -3.38
CA ARG A 34 8.63 -17.42 -2.52
C ARG A 34 7.19 -17.60 -2.92
N SER A 35 6.52 -18.44 -2.14
CA SER A 35 5.08 -18.69 -2.13
C SER A 35 4.31 -17.56 -2.84
N PRO A 36 3.52 -17.86 -3.89
CA PRO A 36 2.76 -16.87 -4.63
C PRO A 36 1.64 -16.34 -3.73
N SER A 37 1.98 -15.39 -2.85
CA SER A 37 1.00 -14.70 -2.03
C SER A 37 0.08 -13.93 -2.99
N PRO A 38 -1.24 -14.20 -3.00
CA PRO A 38 -2.18 -13.51 -3.89
C PRO A 38 -2.27 -11.99 -3.66
N MET A 39 -1.65 -11.47 -2.60
CA MET A 39 -1.68 -10.04 -2.22
C MET A 39 -0.69 -9.12 -2.93
N ARG A 40 0.23 -9.62 -3.77
CA ARG A 40 1.33 -8.77 -4.30
C ARG A 40 0.87 -7.58 -5.16
N TYR A 41 -0.34 -7.62 -5.72
CA TYR A 41 -0.86 -6.58 -6.61
C TYR A 41 -1.77 -5.54 -5.94
N LEU A 42 -2.21 -5.77 -4.70
CA LEU A 42 -3.21 -4.91 -4.04
C LEU A 42 -2.61 -3.87 -3.09
N ILE A 43 -1.32 -3.99 -2.75
CA ILE A 43 -0.66 -3.13 -1.78
C ILE A 43 -0.31 -1.77 -2.44
N PRO A 44 -0.80 -0.62 -1.92
CA PRO A 44 -0.40 0.71 -2.40
C PRO A 44 1.10 0.98 -2.20
N SER A 45 1.75 1.78 -3.06
CA SER A 45 3.12 2.25 -2.83
C SER A 45 3.21 3.76 -3.07
N PRO A 46 3.81 4.54 -2.14
CA PRO A 46 4.18 4.17 -0.77
C PRO A 46 2.93 3.91 0.10
N LEU A 47 3.00 2.96 1.03
CA LEU A 47 1.91 2.66 1.97
C LEU A 47 1.79 3.80 2.99
N PRO A 48 0.74 4.65 2.96
CA PRO A 48 0.60 5.66 3.98
C PRO A 48 0.31 4.97 5.32
N THR A 49 1.15 5.20 6.31
CA THR A 49 0.89 4.87 7.70
C THR A 49 0.29 6.09 8.41
N ARG A 50 -0.28 5.89 9.60
CA ARG A 50 -0.85 6.98 10.42
C ARG A 50 0.13 8.14 10.63
N ARG A 51 1.43 7.86 10.82
CA ARG A 51 2.47 8.88 11.06
C ARG A 51 2.99 9.56 9.79
N THR A 52 2.87 8.92 8.62
CA THR A 52 3.38 9.46 7.35
C THR A 52 2.28 10.10 6.49
N ARG A 53 1.01 9.96 6.90
CA ARG A 53 -0.13 10.59 6.25
C ARG A 53 -0.04 12.11 6.41
N THR A 54 -0.30 12.85 5.33
CA THR A 54 -0.27 14.32 5.38
C THR A 54 -1.37 14.86 6.29
N PHE A 55 -1.12 15.97 6.97
CA PHE A 55 -2.09 16.61 7.87
C PHE A 55 -3.44 16.83 7.19
N SER A 56 -3.43 17.39 5.97
CA SER A 56 -4.67 17.65 5.22
C SER A 56 -5.47 16.38 4.88
N ALA A 57 -4.80 15.24 4.67
CA ALA A 57 -5.47 13.98 4.39
C ALA A 57 -6.08 13.42 5.69
N THR A 58 -5.37 13.51 6.81
CA THR A 58 -5.89 13.14 8.13
C THR A 58 -7.13 13.94 8.50
N VAL A 59 -7.09 15.28 8.36
CA VAL A 59 -8.24 16.15 8.68
C VAL A 59 -9.46 15.79 7.83
N ARG A 60 -9.30 15.72 6.50
CA ARG A 60 -10.39 15.34 5.59
C ARG A 60 -10.98 13.97 5.90
N ALA A 61 -10.13 12.98 6.20
CA ALA A 61 -10.61 11.66 6.58
C ALA A 61 -11.36 11.70 7.92
N SER A 62 -10.87 12.46 8.91
CA SER A 62 -11.49 12.57 10.23
C SER A 62 -12.86 13.28 10.22
N GLU A 63 -13.08 14.21 9.29
CA GLU A 63 -14.37 14.89 9.08
C GLU A 63 -15.34 14.05 8.22
N GLY A 64 -14.84 12.98 7.60
CA GLY A 64 -15.62 12.08 6.76
C GLY A 64 -16.59 11.19 7.55
N PRO A 65 -17.56 10.59 6.86
CA PRO A 65 -18.51 9.66 7.47
C PRO A 65 -17.80 8.39 7.97
N ILE A 66 -18.42 7.74 8.96
CA ILE A 66 -18.00 6.44 9.47
C ILE A 66 -18.69 5.36 8.64
N TYR A 67 -17.91 4.41 8.15
CA TYR A 67 -18.34 3.25 7.41
C TYR A 67 -18.25 1.99 8.26
N LYS A 68 -18.99 0.97 7.85
CA LYS A 68 -18.92 -0.38 8.41
C LYS A 68 -18.33 -1.35 7.40
N GLY A 69 -17.70 -2.41 7.89
CA GLY A 69 -17.19 -3.49 7.06
C GLY A 69 -16.74 -4.68 7.88
N VAL A 70 -16.20 -5.67 7.20
CA VAL A 70 -15.67 -6.89 7.80
C VAL A 70 -14.20 -7.02 7.42
N CYS A 71 -13.35 -7.30 8.41
CA CYS A 71 -11.95 -7.65 8.16
C CYS A 71 -11.91 -8.91 7.28
N LYS A 72 -11.36 -8.76 6.07
CA LYS A 72 -11.24 -9.87 5.11
C LYS A 72 -10.01 -10.71 5.41
N CYS A 73 -8.90 -10.02 5.64
CA CYS A 73 -7.64 -10.65 6.02
C CYS A 73 -6.74 -9.62 6.69
N PHE A 74 -5.91 -10.08 7.63
CA PHE A 74 -4.88 -9.26 8.25
C PHE A 74 -3.68 -10.13 8.59
N CYS A 75 -2.47 -9.63 8.32
CA CYS A 75 -1.23 -10.34 8.62
C CYS A 75 -0.38 -9.50 9.57
N ARG A 76 -0.34 -9.87 10.85
CA ARG A 76 0.45 -9.19 11.90
C ARG A 76 1.91 -8.98 11.50
N SER A 77 2.57 -10.01 10.97
CA SER A 77 3.98 -9.93 10.56
C SER A 77 4.21 -8.98 9.38
N LYS A 78 3.22 -8.79 8.51
CA LYS A 78 3.29 -7.83 7.39
C LYS A 78 2.76 -6.44 7.77
N GLY A 79 2.03 -6.33 8.88
CA GLY A 79 1.46 -5.10 9.41
C GLY A 79 0.30 -4.53 8.59
N HIS A 80 -0.37 -5.33 7.76
CA HIS A 80 -1.47 -4.84 6.93
C HIS A 80 -2.47 -5.94 6.55
N GLY A 81 -3.60 -5.50 6.02
CA GLY A 81 -4.72 -6.33 5.63
C GLY A 81 -5.71 -5.60 4.73
N PHE A 82 -6.92 -6.15 4.62
CA PHE A 82 -8.01 -5.60 3.83
C PHE A 82 -9.35 -5.73 4.56
N ILE A 83 -10.22 -4.76 4.35
CA ILE A 83 -11.61 -4.72 4.85
C ILE A 83 -12.54 -4.78 3.65
N THR A 84 -13.53 -5.67 3.68
CA THR A 84 -14.64 -5.66 2.73
C THR A 84 -15.73 -4.72 3.28
N PRO A 85 -16.12 -3.66 2.55
CA PRO A 85 -17.17 -2.75 3.00
C PRO A 85 -18.52 -3.46 3.13
N ALA A 86 -19.33 -3.05 4.11
CA ALA A 86 -20.67 -3.62 4.32
C ALA A 86 -21.61 -3.34 3.12
N ASP A 87 -21.45 -2.18 2.48
CA ASP A 87 -22.24 -1.77 1.30
C ASP A 87 -21.71 -2.39 -0.01
N GLY A 88 -20.72 -3.28 0.08
CA GLY A 88 -20.03 -3.89 -1.07
C GLY A 88 -18.97 -2.97 -1.70
N GLY A 89 -18.55 -3.31 -2.92
CA GLY A 89 -17.46 -2.61 -3.61
C GLY A 89 -16.08 -3.21 -3.38
N PRO A 90 -15.00 -2.50 -3.79
CA PRO A 90 -13.64 -3.02 -3.69
C PRO A 90 -13.16 -3.11 -2.24
N ASP A 91 -12.31 -4.10 -1.97
CA ASP A 91 -11.67 -4.20 -0.65
C ASP A 91 -10.78 -2.99 -0.37
N ILE A 92 -10.84 -2.52 0.87
CA ILE A 92 -10.13 -1.32 1.32
C ILE A 92 -8.88 -1.74 2.09
N PHE A 93 -7.74 -1.16 1.72
CA PHE A 93 -6.46 -1.42 2.38
C PHE A 93 -6.46 -0.90 3.83
N VAL A 94 -5.93 -1.66 4.77
CA VAL A 94 -5.72 -1.22 6.16
C VAL A 94 -4.29 -1.49 6.61
N HIS A 95 -3.69 -0.51 7.30
CA HIS A 95 -2.36 -0.64 7.91
C HIS A 95 -2.48 -0.74 9.43
N ILE A 96 -1.61 -1.51 10.08
CA ILE A 96 -1.58 -1.74 11.53
C ILE A 96 -1.63 -0.45 12.36
N SER A 97 -0.97 0.61 11.88
CA SER A 97 -0.92 1.89 12.59
C SER A 97 -2.26 2.64 12.67
N ASP A 98 -3.23 2.25 11.85
CA ASP A 98 -4.56 2.87 11.79
C ASP A 98 -5.63 2.05 12.50
N ILE A 99 -5.25 0.91 13.10
CA ILE A 99 -6.14 0.09 13.91
C ILE A 99 -6.01 0.55 15.36
N GLU A 100 -7.15 0.87 15.95
CA GLU A 100 -7.30 1.24 17.35
C GLU A 100 -7.69 0.04 18.20
N GLY A 101 -7.46 0.13 19.50
CA GLY A 101 -7.76 -0.93 20.45
C GLY A 101 -6.65 -1.96 20.62
N GLU A 102 -6.91 -2.98 21.43
CA GLU A 102 -5.89 -3.95 21.86
C GLU A 102 -5.81 -5.20 20.99
N TYR A 103 -6.87 -5.52 20.24
CA TYR A 103 -6.99 -6.74 19.45
C TYR A 103 -6.29 -6.63 18.09
N VAL A 104 -5.63 -7.70 17.71
CA VAL A 104 -5.13 -7.93 16.35
C VAL A 104 -6.31 -8.37 15.49
N PRO A 105 -6.64 -7.66 14.39
CA PRO A 105 -7.77 -8.05 13.56
C PRO A 105 -7.61 -9.45 12.98
N VAL A 106 -8.72 -10.18 12.96
CA VAL A 106 -8.85 -11.50 12.35
C VAL A 106 -9.95 -11.45 11.28
N ALA A 107 -9.89 -12.38 10.33
CA ALA A 107 -10.92 -12.49 9.31
C ALA A 107 -12.29 -12.74 9.96
N GLY A 108 -13.30 -11.95 9.56
CA GLY A 108 -14.65 -12.01 10.12
C GLY A 108 -14.94 -10.95 11.18
N ASP A 109 -13.95 -10.21 11.67
CA ASP A 109 -14.20 -9.10 12.61
C ASP A 109 -15.03 -8.01 11.94
N GLU A 110 -16.09 -7.58 12.62
CA GLU A 110 -16.81 -6.38 12.22
C GLU A 110 -16.05 -5.16 12.69
N VAL A 111 -15.91 -4.19 11.78
CA VAL A 111 -15.14 -2.98 12.02
C VAL A 111 -15.90 -1.74 11.57
N THR A 112 -15.66 -0.64 12.26
CA THR A 112 -15.94 0.71 11.77
C THR A 112 -14.66 1.39 11.34
N TYR A 113 -14.71 2.19 10.29
CA TYR A 113 -13.55 2.90 9.76
C TYR A 113 -13.97 4.17 9.02
N LYS A 114 -13.01 5.05 8.77
CA LYS A 114 -13.15 6.17 7.83
C LYS A 114 -12.32 5.95 6.58
N MET A 115 -12.70 6.60 5.49
CA MET A 115 -12.00 6.48 4.21
C MET A 115 -10.99 7.62 4.02
N CYS A 116 -9.77 7.26 3.66
CA CYS A 116 -8.74 8.20 3.23
C CYS A 116 -8.25 7.80 1.84
N THR A 117 -8.15 8.76 0.93
CA THR A 117 -7.46 8.55 -0.35
C THR A 117 -5.95 8.53 -0.16
N ILE A 118 -5.25 7.77 -1.00
CA ILE A 118 -3.79 7.64 -0.96
C ILE A 118 -3.15 8.57 -2.02
N PRO A 119 -2.44 9.63 -1.60
CA PRO A 119 -1.72 10.51 -2.53
C PRO A 119 -0.55 9.79 -3.23
N PRO A 120 -0.02 10.33 -4.35
CA PRO A 120 -0.43 11.59 -5.00
C PRO A 120 -1.63 11.46 -5.93
N LYS A 121 -1.91 10.25 -6.44
CA LYS A 121 -2.95 10.03 -7.45
C LYS A 121 -4.36 9.94 -6.89
N ASN A 122 -4.50 9.64 -5.59
CA ASN A 122 -5.80 9.50 -4.91
C ASN A 122 -6.73 8.42 -5.51
N GLU A 123 -6.16 7.43 -6.21
CA GLU A 123 -6.90 6.34 -6.87
C GLU A 123 -7.23 5.18 -5.91
N LYS A 124 -6.42 5.00 -4.86
CA LYS A 124 -6.57 3.92 -3.88
C LYS A 124 -7.13 4.46 -2.58
N LEU A 125 -7.98 3.66 -1.94
CA LEU A 125 -8.57 3.94 -0.63
C LEU A 125 -7.84 3.18 0.47
N GLN A 126 -7.74 3.83 1.61
CA GLN A 126 -7.23 3.28 2.85
C GLN A 126 -8.26 3.51 3.96
N ALA A 127 -8.48 2.47 4.76
CA ALA A 127 -9.24 2.54 6.00
C ALA A 127 -8.36 3.16 7.08
N VAL A 128 -8.89 4.18 7.76
CA VAL A 128 -8.25 4.89 8.85
C VAL A 128 -9.20 4.96 10.05
N GLU A 129 -8.66 5.22 11.25
CA GLU A 129 -9.45 5.23 12.50
C GLU A 129 -10.27 3.94 12.64
N VAL A 130 -9.62 2.80 12.39
CA VAL A 130 -10.29 1.50 12.32
C VAL A 130 -10.51 0.99 13.75
N VAL A 131 -11.75 0.69 14.09
CA VAL A 131 -12.15 0.16 15.39
C VAL A 131 -12.86 -1.16 15.17
N ILE A 132 -12.43 -2.21 15.86
CA ILE A 132 -13.15 -3.50 15.88
C ILE A 132 -14.38 -3.35 16.78
N THR A 133 -15.57 -3.55 16.21
CA THR A 133 -16.85 -3.44 16.93
C THR A 133 -17.35 -4.78 17.42
N HIS A 134 -17.16 -5.84 16.64
CA HIS A 134 -17.52 -7.21 17.02
C HIS A 134 -16.42 -8.17 16.62
N LEU A 135 -15.94 -8.96 17.58
CA LEU A 135 -14.97 -10.01 17.34
C LEU A 135 -15.63 -11.17 16.58
N ALA A 136 -14.91 -11.72 15.60
CA ALA A 136 -15.35 -12.86 14.82
C ALA A 136 -15.69 -14.04 15.75
N PRO A 137 -16.95 -14.54 15.74
CA PRO A 137 -17.37 -15.61 16.63
C PRO A 137 -16.63 -16.91 16.32
N GLY A 138 -16.34 -17.70 17.35
CA GLY A 138 -15.69 -19.01 17.22
C GLY A 138 -14.22 -18.94 16.77
N THR A 139 -13.61 -17.75 16.77
CA THR A 139 -12.21 -17.56 16.42
C THR A 139 -11.43 -17.09 17.64
N LYS A 140 -10.22 -17.63 17.84
CA LYS A 140 -9.31 -17.14 18.87
C LYS A 140 -8.77 -15.78 18.47
N HIS A 141 -8.81 -14.85 19.40
CA HIS A 141 -8.29 -13.50 19.25
C HIS A 141 -6.97 -13.34 19.98
N GLU A 142 -6.09 -12.51 19.44
CA GLU A 142 -4.86 -12.12 20.11
C GLU A 142 -4.83 -10.61 20.27
N THR A 143 -4.22 -10.14 21.35
CA THR A 143 -3.92 -8.73 21.52
C THR A 143 -2.52 -8.39 20.99
N TRP A 144 -2.26 -7.10 20.77
CA TRP A 144 -0.93 -6.62 20.38
C TRP A 144 0.16 -6.96 21.41
N SER A 145 -0.19 -7.14 22.68
CA SER A 145 0.71 -7.59 23.75
C SER A 145 0.96 -9.10 23.77
N GLY A 146 0.21 -9.88 22.98
CA GLY A 146 0.36 -11.34 22.86
C GLY A 146 -0.57 -12.14 23.77
N HIS A 147 -1.52 -11.52 24.46
CA HIS A 147 -2.55 -12.25 25.22
C HIS A 147 -3.60 -12.81 24.27
N VAL A 148 -3.87 -14.12 24.38
CA VAL A 148 -4.90 -14.85 23.61
C VAL A 148 -6.23 -14.82 24.36
N VAL A 149 -7.29 -14.37 23.69
CA VAL A 149 -8.68 -14.37 24.16
C VAL A 149 -9.45 -15.41 23.34
N SER A 150 -10.22 -16.27 24.00
CA SER A 150 -11.00 -17.36 23.37
C SER A 150 -12.49 -17.13 23.51
#